data_AF-A0A7C3SAX3-F1
#
_entry.id   AF-A0A7C3SAX3-F1
#
_cell.length_a   1.000
_cell.length_b   1.000
_cell.length_c   1.000
_cell.angle_alpha   90.00
_cell.angle_beta   90.00
_cell.angle_gamma   90.00
#
_symmetry.space_group_name_H-M   'P 1'
#
loop_
_entity.id
_entity.type
_entity.pdbx_description
1 polymer ?
#
loop_
_entity_poly.entity_id
_entity_poly.type
_entity_poly.pdbx_seq_one_letter_code
_entity_poly.pdbx_strand_id
1 'polypeptide(L)'
;MTLRRALVGFVAAGCLFLLLEVIPSHREVVREHLVAAVPTIVSLLGLLAFAVAFWAWNATTRRIVQVVSVLLLLAGILGVYFHNAERLGMEREHEERKAEEHEHGEENHAPPFAPLSLTGMGVLGLMATYPKWKPETEEG
;
A
#
# COMPACT_ATOMS: atom_id res chain seq x y z
N MET A 1 15.09 -15.31 -14.73
CA MET A 1 14.04 -14.91 -13.77
C MET A 1 12.75 -14.67 -14.55
N THR A 2 11.59 -15.18 -14.13
CA THR A 2 10.33 -14.97 -14.88
C THR A 2 9.75 -13.59 -14.56
N LEU A 3 9.04 -12.96 -15.51
CA LEU A 3 8.38 -11.65 -15.29
C LEU A 3 7.54 -11.63 -14.01
N ARG A 4 6.81 -12.72 -13.74
CA ARG A 4 6.01 -12.88 -12.51
C ARG A 4 6.85 -12.81 -11.25
N ARG A 5 7.99 -13.52 -11.20
CA ARG A 5 8.91 -13.46 -10.06
C ARG A 5 9.56 -12.08 -9.91
N ALA A 6 9.83 -11.39 -11.02
CA ALA A 6 10.33 -10.03 -10.99
C ALA A 6 9.29 -9.05 -10.41
N LEU A 7 8.02 -9.13 -10.85
CA LEU A 7 6.92 -8.32 -10.32
C LEU A 7 6.68 -8.58 -8.83
N VAL A 8 6.61 -9.86 -8.43
CA VAL A 8 6.43 -10.26 -7.03
C VAL A 8 7.59 -9.79 -6.16
N GLY A 9 8.83 -9.92 -6.64
CA GLY A 9 10.01 -9.42 -5.93
C GLY A 9 10.03 -7.90 -5.81
N PHE A 10 9.64 -7.18 -6.86
CA PHE A 10 9.53 -5.72 -6.85
C PHE A 10 8.47 -5.24 -5.85
N VAL A 11 7.29 -5.88 -5.83
CA VAL A 11 6.23 -5.55 -4.86
C VAL A 11 6.65 -5.89 -3.44
N ALA A 12 7.36 -7.01 -3.22
CA ALA A 12 7.91 -7.34 -1.90
C ALA A 12 8.91 -6.27 -1.42
N ALA A 13 9.81 -5.83 -2.30
CA ALA A 13 10.75 -4.74 -1.99
C ALA A 13 10.02 -3.43 -1.69
N GLY A 14 8.97 -3.10 -2.45
CA GLY A 14 8.12 -1.94 -2.18
C GLY A 14 7.42 -2.01 -0.82
N CYS A 15 6.87 -3.18 -0.45
CA CYS A 15 6.26 -3.40 0.86
C CYS A 15 7.28 -3.25 2.00
N LEU A 16 8.50 -3.76 1.81
CA LEU A 16 9.58 -3.59 2.78
C LEU A 16 9.98 -2.12 2.93
N PHE A 17 10.13 -1.41 1.82
CA PHE A 17 10.45 0.02 1.82
C PHE A 17 9.37 0.82 2.56
N LEU A 18 8.09 0.57 2.27
CA LEU A 18 6.99 1.21 2.99
C LEU A 18 7.01 0.91 4.49
N LEU A 19 7.34 -0.31 4.91
CA LEU A 19 7.46 -0.61 6.35
C LEU A 19 8.59 0.21 7.00
N LEU A 20 9.73 0.34 6.33
CA LEU A 20 10.85 1.11 6.85
C LEU A 20 10.55 2.61 6.95
N GLU A 21 9.74 3.15 6.03
CA GLU A 21 9.31 4.54 6.02
C GLU A 21 8.17 4.81 7.01
N VAL A 22 7.15 3.95 7.04
CA VAL A 22 5.92 4.16 7.81
C VAL A 22 6.12 3.87 9.30
N ILE A 23 6.90 2.85 9.68
CA ILE A 23 7.10 2.50 11.10
C ILE A 23 7.63 3.67 11.94
N PRO A 24 8.70 4.39 11.55
CA PRO A 24 9.17 5.53 12.33
C PRO A 24 8.15 6.67 12.33
N SER A 25 7.54 6.98 11.18
CA SER A 25 6.60 8.09 11.02
C SER A 25 5.22 7.86 11.65
N HIS A 26 4.85 6.63 12.01
CA HIS A 26 3.53 6.31 12.58
C HIS A 26 3.57 5.81 14.01
N ARG A 27 4.75 5.64 14.61
CA ARG A 27 4.84 5.20 16.01
C ARG A 27 4.12 6.13 16.99
N GLU A 28 4.11 7.42 16.70
CA GLU A 28 3.45 8.44 17.52
C GLU A 28 1.95 8.52 17.16
N VAL A 29 1.62 8.58 15.87
CA VAL A 29 0.24 8.68 15.36
C VAL A 29 -0.64 7.45 15.64
N VAL A 30 -0.06 6.24 15.65
CA VAL A 30 -0.81 4.98 15.92
C VAL A 30 -1.34 4.92 17.35
N ARG A 31 -0.74 5.65 18.30
CA ARG A 31 -1.25 5.71 19.68
C ARG A 31 -2.56 6.50 19.79
N GLU A 32 -2.81 7.41 18.85
CA GLU A 32 -3.94 8.34 18.88
C GLU A 32 -5.05 7.91 17.93
N HIS A 33 -4.70 7.36 16.76
CA HIS A 33 -5.67 6.89 15.76
C HIS A 33 -5.36 5.47 15.28
N LEU A 34 -6.19 4.50 15.68
CA LEU A 34 -6.07 3.09 15.28
C LEU A 34 -6.06 2.87 13.76
N VAL A 35 -6.67 3.78 13.00
CA VAL A 35 -6.71 3.74 11.53
C VAL A 35 -5.31 3.90 10.91
N ALA A 36 -4.37 4.57 11.60
CA ALA A 36 -2.99 4.71 11.17
C ALA A 36 -2.21 3.37 11.20
N ALA A 37 -2.75 2.32 11.84
CA ALA A 37 -2.14 0.98 11.81
C ALA A 37 -2.39 0.23 10.50
N VAL A 38 -3.38 0.65 9.69
CA VAL A 38 -3.80 -0.06 8.48
C VAL A 38 -2.67 -0.19 7.45
N PRO A 39 -1.92 0.87 7.07
CA PRO A 39 -0.81 0.74 6.12
C PRO A 39 0.27 -0.23 6.59
N THR A 40 0.59 -0.22 7.88
CA THR A 40 1.61 -1.08 8.48
C THR A 40 1.21 -2.54 8.42
N ILE A 41 -0.02 -2.85 8.83
CA ILE A 41 -0.53 -4.24 8.83
C ILE A 41 -0.63 -4.77 7.41
N VAL A 42 -1.19 -3.98 6.48
CA VAL A 42 -1.37 -4.41 5.09
C VAL A 42 -0.02 -4.55 4.38
N SER A 43 0.95 -3.67 4.65
CA SER A 43 2.31 -3.79 4.08
C SER A 43 3.07 -4.99 4.64
N LEU A 44 2.88 -5.33 5.92
CA LEU A 44 3.46 -6.53 6.53
C LEU A 44 2.88 -7.81 5.93
N LEU A 45 1.55 -7.87 5.77
CA LEU A 45 0.87 -8.97 5.10
C LEU A 45 1.32 -9.09 3.64
N GLY A 46 1.45 -7.95 2.95
CA GLY A 46 2.06 -7.82 1.63
C GLY A 46 3.42 -8.49 1.58
N LEU A 47 4.36 -7.99 2.37
CA LEU A 47 5.74 -8.49 2.39
C LEU A 47 5.80 -10.01 2.59
N LEU A 48 5.07 -10.56 3.56
CA LEU A 48 5.05 -11.99 3.83
C LEU A 48 4.48 -12.79 2.64
N ALA A 49 3.35 -12.35 2.09
CA ALA A 49 2.70 -13.03 0.96
C ALA A 49 3.57 -13.02 -0.30
N PHE A 50 4.11 -11.85 -0.67
CA PHE A 50 4.96 -11.72 -1.86
C PHE A 50 6.32 -12.41 -1.67
N ALA A 51 6.90 -12.40 -0.47
CA ALA A 51 8.11 -13.16 -0.17
C ALA A 51 7.85 -14.67 -0.35
N VAL A 52 6.81 -15.22 0.27
CA VAL A 52 6.47 -16.65 0.13
C VAL A 52 6.21 -17.01 -1.34
N ALA A 53 5.50 -16.17 -2.08
CA ALA A 53 5.23 -16.40 -3.50
C ALA A 53 6.49 -16.32 -4.38
N PHE A 54 7.49 -15.51 -3.99
CA PHE A 54 8.77 -15.41 -4.69
C PHE A 54 9.53 -16.76 -4.66
N TRP A 55 9.59 -17.39 -3.49
CA TRP A 55 10.23 -18.70 -3.30
C TRP A 55 9.36 -19.87 -3.80
N ALA A 56 8.08 -19.89 -3.43
CA ALA A 56 7.17 -21.01 -3.67
C ALA A 56 5.94 -20.60 -4.50
N TRP A 57 6.08 -20.57 -5.83
CA TRP A 57 4.97 -20.25 -6.73
C TRP A 57 4.08 -21.48 -7.01
N ASN A 58 2.87 -21.49 -6.47
CA ASN A 58 1.87 -22.54 -6.66
C ASN A 58 0.44 -21.93 -6.74
N ALA A 59 -0.58 -22.77 -6.91
CA ALA A 59 -1.97 -22.29 -7.03
C ALA A 59 -2.46 -21.54 -5.77
N THR A 60 -2.04 -22.01 -4.59
CA THR A 60 -2.39 -21.41 -3.30
C THR A 60 -1.70 -20.07 -3.12
N THR A 61 -0.38 -19.97 -3.34
CA THR A 61 0.35 -18.70 -3.20
C THR A 61 -0.10 -17.69 -4.24
N ARG A 62 -0.49 -18.12 -5.45
CA ARG A 62 -1.16 -17.23 -6.42
C ARG A 62 -2.46 -16.65 -5.86
N ARG A 63 -3.31 -17.46 -5.23
CA ARG A 63 -4.58 -17.00 -4.62
C ARG A 63 -4.31 -16.03 -3.45
N ILE A 64 -3.32 -16.34 -2.61
CA ILE A 64 -2.90 -15.46 -1.52
C ILE A 64 -2.44 -14.11 -2.07
N VAL A 65 -1.56 -14.11 -3.08
CA VAL A 65 -1.10 -12.88 -3.75
C VAL A 65 -2.28 -12.08 -4.31
N GLN A 66 -3.27 -12.72 -4.93
CA GLN A 66 -4.47 -12.03 -5.42
C GLN A 66 -5.23 -11.33 -4.30
N VAL A 67 -5.55 -12.05 -3.22
CA VAL A 67 -6.29 -11.50 -2.08
C VAL A 67 -5.53 -10.34 -1.44
N VAL A 68 -4.24 -10.52 -1.19
CA VAL A 68 -3.40 -9.48 -0.58
C VAL A 68 -3.23 -8.27 -1.50
N SER A 69 -3.16 -8.48 -2.83
CA SER A 69 -3.11 -7.39 -3.79
C SER A 69 -4.40 -6.57 -3.81
N VAL A 70 -5.56 -7.22 -3.68
CA VAL A 70 -6.85 -6.51 -3.53
C VAL A 70 -6.88 -5.70 -2.24
N LEU A 71 -6.38 -6.25 -1.12
CA LEU A 71 -6.30 -5.52 0.14
C LEU A 71 -5.38 -4.29 0.03
N LEU A 72 -4.20 -4.43 -0.59
CA LEU A 72 -3.30 -3.32 -0.88
C LEU A 72 -3.97 -2.24 -1.72
N LEU A 73 -4.70 -2.64 -2.76
CA LEU A 73 -5.43 -1.73 -3.64
C LEU A 73 -6.51 -0.95 -2.87
N LEU A 74 -7.34 -1.65 -2.08
CA LEU A 74 -8.40 -1.03 -1.28
C LEU A 74 -7.82 -0.10 -0.21
N ALA A 75 -6.76 -0.50 0.48
CA ALA A 75 -6.07 0.34 1.46
C ALA A 75 -5.46 1.58 0.81
N GLY A 76 -4.89 1.43 -0.39
CA GLY A 76 -4.38 2.55 -1.19
C GLY A 76 -5.48 3.54 -1.59
N ILE A 77 -6.60 3.05 -2.14
CA ILE A 77 -7.77 3.88 -2.52
C ILE A 77 -8.33 4.61 -1.30
N LEU A 78 -8.49 3.91 -0.18
CA LEU A 78 -9.00 4.50 1.06
C LEU A 78 -8.03 5.55 1.61
N GLY A 79 -6.72 5.30 1.51
CA GLY A 79 -5.69 6.29 1.83
C GLY A 79 -5.77 7.53 0.94
N VAL A 80 -6.03 7.38 -0.38
CA VAL A 80 -6.26 8.53 -1.27
C VAL A 80 -7.51 9.31 -0.83
N TYR A 81 -8.59 8.61 -0.47
CA TYR A 81 -9.81 9.26 0.00
C TYR A 81 -9.55 10.10 1.25
N PHE A 82 -8.97 9.51 2.30
CA PHE A 82 -8.67 10.25 3.54
C PHE A 82 -7.65 11.37 3.32
N HIS A 83 -6.63 11.16 2.48
CA HIS A 83 -5.65 12.19 2.16
C HIS A 83 -6.26 13.40 1.43
N ASN A 84 -7.39 13.22 0.75
CA ASN A 84 -8.08 14.30 0.05
C ASN A 84 -9.36 14.77 0.75
N ALA A 85 -9.82 14.12 1.82
CA ALA A 85 -11.05 14.49 2.53
C ALA A 85 -10.99 15.92 3.09
N GLU A 86 -9.83 16.32 3.65
CA GLU A 86 -9.57 17.70 4.11
C GLU A 86 -9.61 18.70 2.93
N ARG A 87 -9.05 18.34 1.77
CA ARG A 87 -9.05 19.19 0.55
C ARG A 87 -10.41 19.28 -0.15
N LEU A 88 -11.27 18.29 0.03
CA LEU A 88 -12.58 18.20 -0.59
C LEU A 88 -13.69 18.82 0.28
N GLY A 89 -13.34 19.42 1.42
CA GLY A 89 -14.27 20.16 2.28
C GLY A 89 -15.31 19.28 2.97
N MET A 90 -15.03 17.98 3.12
CA MET A 90 -15.98 16.99 3.66
C MET A 90 -15.85 16.83 5.19
N GLU A 91 -14.83 17.41 5.83
CA GLU A 91 -14.67 17.41 7.29
C GLU A 91 -14.51 18.84 7.81
N ARG A 92 -15.63 19.53 8.07
CA ARG A 92 -15.67 20.78 8.85
C ARG A 92 -15.75 20.56 10.37
N GLU A 93 -15.72 19.31 10.84
CA GLU A 93 -15.92 18.98 12.27
C GLU A 93 -14.65 18.54 13.01
N HIS A 94 -13.48 18.52 12.36
CA HIS A 94 -12.18 18.25 13.01
C HIS A 94 -11.30 19.50 13.20
N GLU A 95 -11.75 20.68 12.76
CA GLU A 95 -11.02 21.94 12.93
C GLU A 95 -11.00 22.44 14.39
N GLU A 96 -12.00 22.11 15.22
CA GLU A 96 -12.04 22.59 16.60
C GLU A 96 -11.01 21.93 17.53
N ARG A 97 -10.40 20.80 17.14
CA ARG A 97 -9.35 20.12 17.93
C ARG A 97 -7.92 20.45 17.50
N LYS A 98 -7.72 20.88 16.25
CA LYS A 98 -6.39 21.27 15.72
C LYS A 98 -6.02 22.72 16.02
N ALA A 99 -7.00 23.56 16.37
CA ALA A 99 -6.78 24.97 16.69
C ALA A 99 -6.02 25.21 18.02
N GLU A 100 -5.93 24.22 18.91
CA GLU A 100 -5.12 24.32 20.15
C GLU A 100 -3.66 23.86 19.98
N GLU A 101 -3.30 23.18 18.88
CA GLU A 101 -1.92 22.68 18.65
C GLU A 101 -1.10 23.54 17.67
N HIS A 102 -1.69 24.56 17.04
CA HIS A 102 -1.02 25.41 16.05
C HIS A 102 -0.19 26.59 16.64
N GLU A 103 0.31 26.47 17.87
CA GLU A 103 1.27 27.44 18.44
C GLU A 103 2.74 26.96 18.43
N HIS A 104 3.06 25.79 17.85
CA HIS A 104 4.46 25.39 17.72
C HIS A 104 4.77 24.70 16.39
N GLY A 105 5.41 25.46 15.49
CA GLY A 105 6.31 24.95 14.45
C GLY A 105 5.63 24.32 13.24
N GLU A 106 5.76 24.99 12.08
CA GLU A 106 5.65 24.35 10.78
C GLU A 106 6.76 23.28 10.64
N GLU A 107 6.52 22.08 11.17
CA GLU A 107 7.28 20.91 10.79
C GLU A 107 6.64 20.31 9.55
N ASN A 108 7.43 20.27 8.49
CA ASN A 108 7.13 19.73 7.18
C ASN A 108 6.91 18.20 7.31
N HIS A 109 5.75 17.80 7.83
CA HIS A 109 5.41 16.40 8.01
C HIS A 109 5.24 15.74 6.64
N ALA A 110 6.15 14.81 6.33
CA ALA A 110 6.00 13.90 5.21
C ALA A 110 4.58 13.29 5.24
N PRO A 111 3.88 13.20 4.10
CA PRO A 111 2.48 12.79 4.08
C PRO A 111 2.35 11.45 4.82
N PRO A 112 1.43 11.35 5.80
CA PRO A 112 1.31 10.18 6.67
C PRO A 112 0.80 8.93 5.93
N PHE A 113 0.73 8.95 4.61
CA PHE A 113 0.22 7.84 3.85
C PHE A 113 0.98 7.84 2.53
N ALA A 114 1.41 6.66 2.08
CA ALA A 114 1.88 6.44 0.72
C ALA A 114 0.78 5.74 -0.11
N PRO A 115 -0.40 6.39 -0.29
CA PRO A 115 -1.60 5.73 -0.80
C PRO A 115 -1.43 5.31 -2.26
N LEU A 116 -0.66 6.10 -3.03
CA LEU A 116 -0.31 5.78 -4.41
C LEU A 116 0.60 4.57 -4.50
N SER A 117 1.59 4.44 -3.60
CA SER A 117 2.48 3.28 -3.56
C SER A 117 1.72 1.99 -3.25
N LEU A 118 0.80 2.01 -2.27
CA LEU A 118 -0.07 0.87 -1.94
C LEU A 118 -0.98 0.49 -3.12
N THR A 119 -1.60 1.50 -3.76
CA THR A 119 -2.44 1.32 -4.94
C THR A 119 -1.65 0.66 -6.08
N GLY A 120 -0.49 1.23 -6.43
CA GLY A 120 0.38 0.73 -7.49
C GLY A 120 0.86 -0.70 -7.22
N MET A 121 1.25 -1.01 -5.98
CA MET A 121 1.63 -2.36 -5.59
C MET A 121 0.48 -3.36 -5.70
N GLY A 122 -0.74 -2.96 -5.32
CA GLY A 122 -1.94 -3.78 -5.51
C GLY A 122 -2.18 -4.09 -6.99
N VAL A 123 -2.04 -3.11 -7.88
CA VAL A 123 -2.17 -3.32 -9.33
C VAL A 123 -1.08 -4.27 -9.85
N LEU A 124 0.20 -4.01 -9.53
CA LEU A 124 1.32 -4.84 -9.99
C LEU A 124 1.23 -6.28 -9.47
N GLY A 125 0.78 -6.44 -8.22
CA GLY A 125 0.53 -7.75 -7.61
C GLY A 125 -0.58 -8.53 -8.33
N LEU A 126 -1.68 -7.86 -8.70
CA LEU A 126 -2.72 -8.45 -9.54
C LEU A 126 -2.19 -8.82 -10.93
N MET A 127 -1.44 -7.94 -11.58
CA MET A 127 -0.81 -8.20 -12.89
C MET A 127 0.09 -9.43 -12.86
N ALA A 128 0.84 -9.63 -11.78
CA ALA A 128 1.69 -10.82 -11.61
C ALA A 128 0.91 -12.14 -11.62
N THR A 129 -0.39 -12.10 -11.32
CA THR A 129 -1.27 -13.27 -11.24
C THR A 129 -2.01 -13.56 -12.54
N TYR A 130 -1.95 -12.68 -13.55
CA TYR A 130 -2.64 -12.88 -14.82
C TYR A 130 -2.09 -14.10 -15.59
N PRO A 131 -2.98 -14.95 -16.16
CA PRO A 131 -2.57 -15.97 -17.11
C PRO A 131 -1.88 -15.30 -18.31
N LYS A 132 -0.79 -15.92 -18.81
CA LYS A 132 0.18 -15.36 -19.77
C LYS A 132 -0.46 -14.40 -20.78
N TRP A 133 0.12 -13.20 -20.91
CA TRP A 133 -0.06 -12.37 -22.10
C TRP A 133 0.37 -13.22 -23.30
N LYS A 134 -0.57 -13.61 -24.17
CA LYS A 134 -0.21 -14.25 -25.45
C LYS A 134 0.57 -13.19 -26.23
N PRO A 135 1.81 -13.43 -26.66
CA PRO A 135 2.40 -12.58 -27.68
C PRO A 135 1.48 -12.68 -28.90
N GLU A 136 1.12 -11.55 -29.48
CA GLU A 136 0.33 -11.50 -30.70
C GLU A 136 0.98 -12.43 -31.72
N THR A 137 0.21 -13.40 -32.19
CA THR A 137 0.62 -14.24 -33.30
C THR A 137 0.83 -13.33 -34.49
N GLU A 138 2.07 -13.21 -34.96
CA GLU A 138 2.36 -12.66 -36.28
C GLU A 138 1.52 -13.45 -37.30
N GLU A 139 0.46 -12.83 -37.80
CA GLU A 139 -0.26 -13.32 -38.98
C GLU A 139 0.63 -13.02 -40.19
N GLY A 140 0.96 -14.09 -40.92
CA GLY A 140 1.85 -14.08 -42.08
C GLY A 140 1.22 -13.65 -43.38
#